data_AF-A0A5N9BPA4-F1
#
_entry.id   AF-A0A5N9BPA4-F1
#
_cell.length_a   1.000
_cell.length_b   1.000
_cell.length_c   1.000
_cell.angle_alpha   90.00
_cell.angle_beta   90.00
_cell.angle_gamma   90.00
#
_symmetry.space_group_name_H-M   'P 1'
#
loop_
_entity.id
_entity.type
_entity.pdbx_description
1 polymer ?
#
loop_
_entity_poly.entity_id
_entity_poly.type
_entity_poly.pdbx_seq_one_letter_code
_entity_poly.pdbx_strand_id
1 'polypeptide(L)'
;MAIVAGYGLDDVSRLAEDAWIIRNRSKILVTIENAGAILALVDEHGSFLGYLLLLDYLDYSSRVSLLTREFAGLGRTSAFVSLY
;
A
#
# COMPACT_ATOMS: atom_id res chain seq x y z
N MET A 1 4.06 -17.72 -2.29
CA MET A 1 5.01 -16.57 -2.28
C MET A 1 4.29 -15.37 -2.86
N ALA A 2 4.36 -14.22 -2.20
CA ALA A 2 3.73 -13.00 -2.71
C ALA A 2 4.64 -12.37 -3.77
N ILE A 3 4.13 -12.23 -4.99
CA ILE A 3 4.92 -11.88 -6.18
C ILE A 3 5.45 -10.44 -6.08
N VAL A 4 4.56 -9.48 -5.81
CA VAL A 4 4.89 -8.04 -5.87
C VAL A 4 5.85 -7.63 -4.76
N ALA A 5 5.66 -8.11 -3.53
CA ALA A 5 6.57 -7.82 -2.41
C ALA A 5 7.97 -8.39 -2.61
N GLY A 6 8.14 -9.38 -3.50
CA GLY A 6 9.41 -9.98 -3.86
C GLY A 6 10.12 -9.34 -5.05
N TYR A 7 9.56 -8.27 -5.64
CA TYR A 7 10.18 -7.61 -6.79
C TYR A 7 11.49 -6.93 -6.43
N GLY A 8 12.51 -7.20 -7.26
CA GLY A 8 13.86 -6.65 -7.11
C GLY A 8 14.15 -5.51 -8.07
N LEU A 9 15.43 -5.11 -8.15
CA LEU A 9 15.89 -4.03 -9.03
C LEU A 9 15.60 -4.31 -10.52
N ASP A 10 15.68 -5.57 -10.94
CA ASP A 10 15.40 -5.97 -12.33
C ASP A 10 13.91 -5.78 -12.67
N ASP A 11 13.01 -6.12 -11.75
CA ASP A 11 11.57 -5.88 -11.91
C ASP A 11 11.25 -4.39 -11.95
N VAL A 12 11.85 -3.61 -11.06
CA VAL A 12 11.69 -2.15 -11.05
C VAL A 12 12.19 -1.54 -12.37
N SER A 13 13.30 -2.03 -12.90
CA SER A 13 13.86 -1.56 -14.17
C SER A 13 12.96 -1.91 -15.34
N ARG A 14 12.48 -3.16 -15.41
CA ARG A 14 11.50 -3.61 -16.40
C ARG A 14 10.21 -2.80 -16.36
N LEU A 15 9.65 -2.56 -15.17
CA LEU A 15 8.41 -1.79 -15.00
C LEU A 15 8.62 -0.29 -15.32
N ALA A 16 9.81 0.26 -15.08
CA ALA A 16 10.12 1.63 -15.46
C ALA A 16 10.12 1.86 -16.99
N GLU A 17 10.23 0.80 -17.79
CA GLU A 17 10.18 0.84 -19.25
C GLU A 17 8.80 0.46 -19.82
N ASP A 18 7.91 -0.10 -19.00
CA ASP A 18 6.60 -0.56 -19.42
C ASP A 18 5.67 0.61 -19.77
N ALA A 19 5.28 0.70 -21.05
CA ALA A 19 4.44 1.75 -21.59
C ALA A 19 2.96 1.65 -21.18
N TRP A 20 2.53 0.52 -20.64
CA TRP A 20 1.15 0.32 -20.17
C TRP A 20 0.89 0.87 -18.77
N ILE A 21 1.93 1.31 -18.06
CA ILE A 21 1.81 1.89 -16.72
C ILE A 21 2.39 3.30 -16.65
N ILE A 22 2.10 3.99 -15.54
CA ILE A 22 2.78 5.25 -15.22
C ILE A 22 4.24 4.91 -14.86
N ARG A 23 5.17 5.23 -15.76
CA ARG A 23 6.63 5.02 -15.64
C ARG A 23 7.28 5.96 -14.61
N ASN A 24 6.83 5.86 -13.36
CA ASN A 24 7.38 6.60 -12.22
C ASN A 24 8.01 5.60 -11.24
N ARG A 25 9.34 5.61 -11.17
CA ARG A 25 10.11 4.70 -10.30
C ARG A 25 9.72 4.78 -8.83
N SER A 26 9.44 5.98 -8.31
CA SER A 26 9.02 6.15 -6.91
C SER A 26 7.67 5.49 -6.64
N LYS A 27 6.68 5.61 -7.55
CA LYS A 27 5.39 4.93 -7.42
C LYS A 27 5.51 3.41 -7.46
N ILE A 28 6.42 2.88 -8.28
CA ILE A 28 6.68 1.43 -8.37
C ILE A 28 7.26 0.93 -7.03
N LEU A 29 8.30 1.59 -6.53
CA LEU A 29 8.93 1.22 -5.26
C LEU A 29 7.96 1.27 -4.09
N VAL A 30 7.17 2.34 -3.98
CA VAL A 30 6.11 2.47 -2.97
C VAL A 30 5.07 1.35 -3.06
N THR A 31 4.73 0.90 -4.27
CA THR A 31 3.78 -0.22 -4.45
C THR A 31 4.36 -1.54 -3.94
N ILE A 32 5.66 -1.77 -4.15
CA ILE A 32 6.36 -2.96 -3.64
C ILE A 32 6.43 -2.94 -2.11
N GLU A 33 6.77 -1.78 -1.53
CA GLU A 33 6.78 -1.57 -0.08
C GLU A 33 5.40 -1.81 0.54
N ASN A 34 4.36 -1.19 -0.01
CA ASN A 34 2.99 -1.36 0.46
C ASN A 34 2.49 -2.80 0.30
N ALA A 35 2.94 -3.55 -0.72
CA ALA A 35 2.64 -4.97 -0.83
C ALA A 35 3.23 -5.76 0.36
N GLY A 36 4.45 -5.42 0.80
CA GLY A 36 5.04 -5.97 2.02
C GLY A 36 4.23 -5.63 3.27
N ALA A 37 3.84 -4.35 3.44
CA ALA A 37 3.03 -3.91 4.57
C ALA A 37 1.67 -4.63 4.64
N ILE A 38 0.98 -4.80 3.49
CA ILE A 38 -0.28 -5.55 3.42
C ILE A 38 -0.07 -6.99 3.86
N LEU A 39 1.01 -7.66 3.44
CA LEU A 39 1.27 -9.04 3.86
C LEU A 39 1.50 -9.15 5.36
N ALA A 40 2.22 -8.21 5.97
CA ALA A 40 2.42 -8.17 7.42
C ALA A 40 1.08 -8.00 8.15
N LEU A 41 0.22 -7.10 7.69
CA LEU A 41 -1.12 -6.90 8.26
C LEU A 41 -2.02 -8.13 8.08
N VAL A 42 -1.91 -8.83 6.95
CA VAL A 42 -2.64 -10.07 6.71
C VAL A 42 -2.16 -11.18 7.65
N ASP A 43 -0.85 -11.27 7.91
CA ASP A 43 -0.29 -12.23 8.86
C ASP A 43 -0.77 -11.95 10.29
N GLU A 44 -0.82 -10.68 10.70
CA GLU A 44 -1.24 -10.27 12.05
C GLU A 44 -2.76 -10.36 12.27
N HIS A 45 -3.56 -9.97 11.28
CA HIS A 45 -5.02 -9.79 11.44
C HIS A 45 -5.85 -10.81 10.63
N GLY A 46 -5.19 -11.76 9.96
CA GLY A 46 -5.80 -12.80 9.12
C GLY A 46 -6.29 -12.31 7.75
N SER A 47 -6.59 -11.02 7.58
CA SER A 47 -6.90 -10.43 6.27
C SER A 47 -6.76 -8.91 6.29
N PHE A 48 -6.53 -8.31 5.12
CA PHE A 48 -6.50 -6.85 4.99
C PHE A 48 -7.87 -6.20 5.26
N LEU A 49 -8.97 -6.84 4.83
CA LEU A 49 -10.31 -6.37 5.17
C LEU A 49 -10.56 -6.44 6.68
N GLY A 50 -10.15 -7.52 7.34
CA GLY A 50 -10.25 -7.67 8.79
C GLY A 50 -9.52 -6.55 9.52
N TYR A 51 -8.29 -6.23 9.09
CA TYR A 51 -7.56 -5.05 9.57
C TYR A 51 -8.34 -3.74 9.39
N LEU A 52 -8.90 -3.48 8.20
CA LEU A 52 -9.67 -2.26 7.96
C LEU A 52 -10.93 -2.16 8.84
N LEU A 53 -11.64 -3.27 9.05
CA LEU A 53 -12.82 -3.33 9.93
C LEU A 53 -12.45 -3.07 11.39
N LEU A 54 -11.26 -3.50 11.82
CA LEU A 54 -10.76 -3.14 13.15
C LEU A 54 -10.56 -1.63 13.29
N LEU A 55 -10.40 -0.85 12.22
CA LEU A 55 -10.27 0.60 12.31
C LEU A 55 -11.62 1.33 12.42
N ASP A 56 -12.76 0.65 12.31
CA ASP A 56 -14.08 1.29 12.32
C ASP A 56 -14.46 1.92 13.67
N TYR A 57 -13.80 1.54 14.77
CA TYR A 57 -13.99 2.20 16.07
C TYR A 57 -13.31 3.57 16.15
N LEU A 58 -12.38 3.87 15.23
CA LEU A 58 -11.65 5.14 15.19
C LEU A 58 -12.43 6.19 14.42
N ASP A 59 -12.28 7.45 14.84
CA ASP A 59 -12.76 8.57 14.04
C ASP A 59 -11.97 8.69 12.72
N TYR A 60 -12.55 9.40 11.75
CA TYR A 60 -11.97 9.56 10.42
C TYR A 60 -10.53 10.15 10.45
N SER A 61 -10.26 11.13 11.30
CA SER A 61 -8.93 11.75 11.39
C SER A 61 -7.89 10.74 11.89
N SER A 62 -8.25 9.96 12.90
CA SER A 62 -7.42 8.88 13.42
C SER A 62 -7.15 7.79 12.37
N ARG A 63 -8.17 7.40 11.59
CA ARG A 63 -8.00 6.43 10.47
C ARG A 63 -7.05 6.96 9.40
N VAL A 64 -7.21 8.21 8.97
CA VAL A 64 -6.31 8.83 7.99
C VAL A 64 -4.89 8.90 8.53
N SER A 65 -4.70 9.38 9.76
CA SER A 65 -3.37 9.48 10.39
C SER A 65 -2.67 8.12 10.40
N LEU A 66 -3.38 7.08 10.85
CA LEU A 66 -2.85 5.73 10.90
C LEU A 66 -2.51 5.22 9.49
N LEU A 67 -3.44 5.27 8.54
CA LEU A 67 -3.18 4.76 7.18
C LEU A 67 -2.06 5.51 6.45
N THR A 68 -1.96 6.83 6.64
CA THR A 68 -0.86 7.64 6.04
C THR A 68 0.51 7.34 6.64
N ARG A 69 0.54 6.73 7.84
CA ARG A 69 1.77 6.25 8.49
C ARG A 69 2.11 4.83 8.04
N GLU A 70 1.12 3.95 7.94
CA GLU A 70 1.33 2.55 7.58
C GLU A 70 1.66 2.36 6.10
N PHE A 71 1.14 3.22 5.21
CA PHE A 71 1.34 3.07 3.77
C PHE A 71 2.11 4.23 3.15
N ALA A 72 3.21 3.87 2.48
CA ALA A 72 4.01 4.82 1.72
C ALA A 72 3.19 5.41 0.56
N GLY A 73 3.44 6.69 0.27
CA GLY A 73 2.76 7.41 -0.82
C GLY A 73 1.25 7.62 -0.63
N LEU A 74 0.68 7.24 0.52
CA LEU A 74 -0.72 7.50 0.85
C LEU A 74 -0.83 8.87 1.56
N GLY A 75 -1.06 9.93 0.78
CA GLY A 75 -1.34 11.26 1.34
C GLY A 75 -2.79 11.37 1.86
N ARG A 76 -3.07 12.44 2.62
CA ARG A 76 -4.41 12.69 3.21
C ARG A 76 -5.55 12.64 2.19
N THR A 77 -5.36 13.19 1.00
CA THR A 77 -6.37 13.17 -0.07
C THR A 77 -6.59 11.76 -0.61
N SER A 78 -5.52 10.99 -0.83
CA SER A 78 -5.63 9.61 -1.30
C SER A 78 -6.31 8.74 -0.24
N ALA A 79 -5.95 8.91 1.04
CA ALA A 79 -6.61 8.23 2.15
C ALA A 79 -8.11 8.56 2.23
N PHE A 80 -8.48 9.82 2.04
CA PHE A 80 -9.89 10.24 1.97
C PHE A 80 -10.65 9.49 0.87
N VAL A 81 -10.11 9.46 -0.35
CA VAL A 81 -10.76 8.81 -1.50
C VAL A 81 -10.86 7.29 -1.32
N SER A 82 -9.90 6.67 -0.63
CA SER A 82 -9.91 5.22 -0.40
C SER A 82 -10.80 4.77 0.77
N LEU A 83 -11.18 5.68 1.67
CA LEU A 83 -12.04 5.40 2.83
C LEU A 83 -13.52 5.70 2.58
N TYR A 84 -13.87 6.27 1.43
CA TYR A 84 -15.23 6.67 1.04
C TYR A 84 -15.80 5.71 -0.01
#